data_AF-A0A957V799-F1
#
_entry.id   AF-A0A957V799-F1
#
_cell.length_a   1.000
_cell.length_b   1.000
_cell.length_c   1.000
_cell.angle_alpha   90.00
_cell.angle_beta   90.00
_cell.angle_gamma   90.00
#
_symmetry.space_group_name_H-M   'P 1'
#
loop_
_entity.id
_entity.type
_entity.pdbx_description
1 polymer ?
#
loop_
_entity_poly.entity_id
_entity_poly.type
_entity_poly.pdbx_seq_one_letter_code
_entity_poly.pdbx_strand_id
1 'polypeptide(L)'
;MGAIQRSIRGTVAALLAATLLLALAGGAIGATLVSQDNYRLPAGEVIEDNLYVAGGSIIIDGKIDGDLVAVGGYIEVNGEISGDILAAGGAIVVNGPVAGDVRI
;
A
#
# COMPACT_ATOMS: atom_id res chain seq x y z
N MET A 1 27.70 -12.07 14.70
CA MET A 1 26.52 -12.74 14.10
C MET A 1 25.45 -11.76 13.55
N GLY A 2 25.80 -10.57 13.02
CA GLY A 2 24.81 -9.54 12.65
C GLY A 2 24.71 -9.16 11.15
N ALA A 3 25.58 -9.70 10.29
CA ALA A 3 25.63 -9.32 8.88
C ALA A 3 24.67 -10.13 7.98
N ILE A 4 24.32 -11.37 8.38
CA ILE A 4 23.53 -12.31 7.57
C ILE A 4 22.02 -11.99 7.63
N GLN A 5 21.52 -11.38 8.70
CA GLN A 5 20.09 -11.05 8.82
C GLN A 5 19.69 -9.76 8.09
N ARG A 6 20.65 -8.87 7.77
CA ARG A 6 20.38 -7.61 7.04
C ARG A 6 20.20 -7.84 5.54
N SER A 7 20.91 -8.81 4.95
CA SER A 7 20.77 -9.13 3.52
C SER A 7 19.44 -9.80 3.22
N ILE A 8 18.94 -10.68 4.10
CA ILE A 8 17.67 -11.41 3.90
C ILE A 8 16.48 -10.45 3.79
N ARG A 9 16.42 -9.41 4.64
CA ARG A 9 15.33 -8.41 4.61
C ARG A 9 15.34 -7.58 3.32
N GLY A 10 16.52 -7.18 2.85
CA GLY A 10 16.67 -6.45 1.59
C GLY A 10 16.34 -7.30 0.37
N THR A 11 16.71 -8.59 0.38
CA THR A 11 16.43 -9.51 -0.72
C THR A 11 14.94 -9.85 -0.82
N VAL A 12 14.23 -10.04 0.30
CA VAL A 12 12.77 -10.28 0.28
C VAL A 12 12.01 -9.06 -0.23
N ALA A 13 12.38 -7.84 0.21
CA ALA A 13 11.78 -6.61 -0.31
C ALA A 13 12.06 -6.41 -1.80
N ALA A 14 13.29 -6.69 -2.26
CA ALA A 14 13.65 -6.63 -3.67
C ALA A 14 12.91 -7.68 -4.52
N LEU A 15 12.67 -8.87 -3.97
CA LEU A 15 11.90 -9.93 -4.65
C LEU A 15 10.42 -9.56 -4.76
N LEU A 16 9.82 -9.00 -3.70
CA LEU A 16 8.44 -8.52 -3.72
C LEU A 16 8.25 -7.37 -4.73
N ALA A 17 9.16 -6.40 -4.72
CA ALA A 17 9.17 -5.31 -5.68
C ALA A 17 9.38 -5.84 -7.11
N ALA A 18 10.28 -6.80 -7.32
CA ALA A 18 10.52 -7.42 -8.62
C ALA A 18 9.31 -8.23 -9.10
N THR A 19 8.61 -8.97 -8.23
CA THR A 19 7.36 -9.67 -8.59
C THR A 19 6.24 -8.70 -8.91
N LEU A 20 6.13 -7.58 -8.19
CA LEU A 20 5.15 -6.54 -8.46
C LEU A 20 5.43 -5.89 -9.83
N LEU A 21 6.70 -5.57 -10.12
CA LEU A 21 7.14 -5.06 -11.43
C LEU A 21 6.88 -6.07 -12.56
N LEU A 22 7.07 -7.37 -12.32
CA LEU A 22 6.83 -8.41 -13.32
C LEU A 22 5.34 -8.63 -13.57
N ALA A 23 4.50 -8.53 -12.53
CA ALA A 23 3.04 -8.58 -12.64
C ALA A 23 2.49 -7.37 -13.43
N LEU A 24 3.14 -6.21 -13.35
CA LEU A 24 2.78 -5.00 -14.12
C LEU A 24 3.27 -5.04 -15.58
N ALA A 25 4.32 -5.82 -15.89
CA ALA A 25 4.85 -5.94 -17.25
C ALA A 25 4.15 -7.04 -18.09
N GLY A 26 3.46 -7.98 -17.44
CA GLY A 26 2.65 -9.01 -18.10
C GLY A 26 1.27 -8.47 -18.46
N GLY A 27 1.12 -7.96 -19.67
CA GLY A 27 -0.11 -7.32 -20.15
C GLY A 27 -1.40 -8.07 -19.83
N ALA A 28 -2.22 -7.48 -18.98
CA ALA A 28 -3.66 -7.71 -18.94
C ALA A 28 -4.35 -6.41 -19.36
N ILE A 29 -5.10 -6.48 -20.46
CA ILE A 29 -6.02 -5.45 -20.91
C ILE A 29 -7.05 -5.26 -19.78
N GLY A 30 -6.90 -4.20 -18.97
CA GLY A 30 -7.83 -3.89 -17.88
C GLY A 30 -7.24 -3.27 -16.61
N ALA A 31 -5.92 -3.24 -16.44
CA ALA A 31 -5.33 -2.50 -15.33
C ALA A 31 -5.26 -1.00 -15.66
N THR A 32 -6.23 -0.23 -15.17
CA THR A 32 -6.11 1.24 -15.11
C THR A 32 -5.03 1.57 -14.10
N LEU A 33 -3.81 1.84 -14.58
CA LEU A 33 -2.78 2.48 -13.77
C LEU A 33 -3.22 3.91 -13.49
N VAL A 34 -3.86 4.12 -12.34
CA VAL A 34 -4.14 5.46 -11.82
C VAL A 34 -2.83 6.01 -11.27
N SER A 35 -1.97 6.51 -12.16
CA SER A 35 -0.89 7.42 -11.78
C SER A 35 -1.49 8.81 -11.59
N GLN A 36 -2.43 8.95 -10.65
CA GLN A 36 -2.76 10.28 -10.14
C GLN A 36 -1.66 10.65 -9.15
N ASP A 37 -1.07 11.84 -9.31
CA ASP A 37 -0.18 12.41 -8.29
C ASP A 37 -0.80 12.37 -6.90
N ASN A 38 -2.13 12.41 -6.82
CA ASN A 38 -2.89 12.27 -5.58
C ASN A 38 -4.03 11.24 -5.74
N TYR A 39 -4.05 10.20 -4.92
CA TYR A 39 -5.18 9.29 -4.77
C TYR A 39 -5.95 9.62 -3.50
N ARG A 40 -7.29 9.60 -3.57
CA ARG A 40 -8.15 9.72 -2.39
C ARG A 40 -9.27 8.71 -2.44
N LEU A 41 -9.44 7.93 -1.36
CA LEU A 41 -10.67 7.19 -1.07
C LEU A 41 -11.54 8.08 -0.17
N PRO A 42 -12.64 8.68 -0.68
CA PRO A 42 -13.49 9.57 0.11
C PRO A 42 -14.18 8.88 1.28
N ALA A 43 -14.53 9.66 2.31
CA ALA A 43 -15.33 9.16 3.41
C ALA A 43 -16.70 8.69 2.92
N GLY A 44 -17.16 7.54 3.42
CA GLY A 44 -18.43 6.92 3.02
C GLY A 44 -18.32 5.96 1.83
N GLU A 45 -17.18 5.93 1.13
CA GLU A 45 -16.88 4.85 0.20
C GLU A 45 -16.27 3.65 0.94
N VAL A 46 -16.57 2.46 0.43
CA VAL A 46 -16.07 1.19 0.94
C VAL A 46 -15.46 0.41 -0.21
N ILE A 47 -14.21 0.01 -0.05
CA ILE A 47 -13.59 -1.01 -0.89
C ILE A 47 -13.82 -2.35 -0.20
N GLU A 48 -14.55 -3.27 -0.84
CA GLU A 48 -14.90 -4.60 -0.30
C GLU A 48 -13.79 -5.66 -0.52
N ASP A 49 -12.56 -5.22 -0.82
CA ASP A 49 -11.39 -6.06 -1.10
C ASP A 49 -10.10 -5.30 -0.72
N ASN A 50 -8.95 -5.86 -1.06
CA ASN A 50 -7.63 -5.28 -0.87
C ASN A 50 -7.41 -4.08 -1.81
N LEU A 51 -6.74 -3.04 -1.31
CA LEU A 51 -6.34 -1.87 -2.10
C LEU A 51 -4.83 -1.84 -2.31
N TYR A 52 -4.41 -1.82 -3.57
CA TYR A 52 -3.02 -1.62 -3.99
C TYR A 52 -2.92 -0.27 -4.70
N VAL A 53 -2.20 0.67 -4.10
CA VAL A 53 -2.14 2.06 -4.59
C VAL A 53 -0.73 2.61 -4.57
N ALA A 54 -0.38 3.35 -5.61
CA ALA A 54 0.85 4.13 -5.66
C ALA A 54 0.58 5.54 -6.17
N GLY A 55 1.20 6.55 -5.56
CA GLY A 55 0.96 7.95 -5.90
C GLY A 55 1.88 8.92 -5.13
N GLY A 56 1.88 10.19 -5.50
CA GLY A 56 2.62 11.22 -4.75
C GLY A 56 2.03 11.48 -3.36
N SER A 57 0.70 11.59 -3.29
CA SER A 57 -0.10 11.71 -2.07
C SER A 57 -1.23 10.68 -2.08
N ILE A 58 -1.45 9.97 -0.97
CA ILE A 58 -2.49 8.96 -0.84
C ILE A 58 -3.28 9.28 0.43
N ILE A 59 -4.59 9.51 0.30
CA ILE A 59 -5.48 9.81 1.43
C ILE A 59 -6.61 8.78 1.47
N ILE A 60 -6.73 8.04 2.55
CA ILE A 60 -7.75 6.99 2.73
C ILE A 60 -8.70 7.42 3.84
N ASP A 61 -9.82 8.08 3.50
CA ASP A 61 -10.87 8.41 4.47
C ASP A 61 -12.01 7.38 4.51
N GLY A 62 -12.20 6.64 3.43
CA GLY A 62 -13.17 5.55 3.34
C GLY A 62 -12.69 4.26 4.00
N LYS A 63 -13.58 3.27 4.10
CA LYS A 63 -13.28 1.96 4.69
C LYS A 63 -12.67 1.02 3.64
N ILE A 64 -11.73 0.18 4.08
CA ILE A 64 -11.22 -0.95 3.30
C ILE A 64 -11.52 -2.24 4.08
N ASP A 65 -12.32 -3.12 3.48
CA ASP A 65 -12.67 -4.43 4.02
C ASP A 65 -11.65 -5.49 3.58
N GLY A 66 -10.37 -5.17 3.78
CA GLY A 66 -9.23 -5.97 3.33
C GLY A 66 -7.91 -5.30 3.71
N ASP A 67 -6.84 -5.67 3.02
CA ASP A 67 -5.48 -5.14 3.21
C ASP A 67 -5.24 -3.88 2.38
N LEU A 68 -4.37 -3.00 2.89
CA LEU A 68 -3.87 -1.83 2.17
C LEU A 68 -2.38 -1.98 1.87
N VAL A 69 -2.02 -1.98 0.58
CA VAL A 69 -0.64 -1.85 0.11
C VAL A 69 -0.46 -0.49 -0.56
N ALA A 70 0.29 0.41 0.06
CA ALA A 70 0.42 1.80 -0.39
C ALA A 70 1.88 2.25 -0.56
N VAL A 71 2.22 2.82 -1.72
CA VAL A 71 3.55 3.39 -1.95
C VAL A 71 3.45 4.84 -2.40
N GLY A 72 4.00 5.79 -1.63
CA GLY A 72 3.89 7.20 -2.02
C GLY A 72 4.75 8.19 -1.24
N GLY A 73 4.77 9.44 -1.67
CA GLY A 73 5.50 10.51 -0.96
C GLY A 73 4.87 10.83 0.39
N TYR A 74 3.55 10.98 0.41
CA TYR A 74 2.71 11.20 1.58
C TYR A 74 1.56 10.18 1.60
N ILE A 75 1.34 9.52 2.73
CA ILE A 75 0.25 8.56 2.94
C ILE A 75 -0.48 8.91 4.23
N GLU A 76 -1.79 9.08 4.16
CA GLU A 76 -2.66 9.36 5.30
C GLU A 76 -3.84 8.39 5.29
N VAL A 77 -4.03 7.66 6.39
CA VAL A 77 -5.10 6.67 6.56
C VAL A 77 -5.98 7.10 7.73
N ASN A 78 -7.17 7.62 7.40
CA ASN A 78 -8.18 8.08 8.34
C ASN A 78 -9.33 7.08 8.52
N GLY A 79 -9.64 6.29 7.48
CA GLY A 79 -10.67 5.27 7.49
C GLY A 79 -10.24 3.95 8.14
N GLU A 80 -11.22 3.08 8.40
CA GLU A 80 -11.01 1.75 8.96
C GLU A 80 -10.40 0.79 7.93
N ILE A 81 -9.35 0.06 8.35
CA ILE A 81 -8.76 -1.04 7.60
C ILE A 81 -9.03 -2.35 8.35
N SER A 82 -9.75 -3.26 7.71
CA SER A 82 -10.16 -4.53 8.35
C SER A 82 -9.07 -5.61 8.29
N GLY A 83 -8.04 -5.41 7.45
CA GLY A 83 -6.86 -6.25 7.34
C GLY A 83 -5.57 -5.55 7.77
N ASP A 84 -4.48 -5.85 7.07
CA ASP A 84 -3.13 -5.32 7.30
C ASP A 84 -2.86 -4.04 6.49
N ILE A 85 -1.92 -3.23 6.96
CA ILE A 85 -1.31 -2.15 6.17
C ILE A 85 0.15 -2.51 5.89
N LEU A 86 0.52 -2.50 4.61
CA LEU A 86 1.90 -2.42 4.14
C LEU A 86 2.09 -1.11 3.38
N ALA A 87 2.82 -0.16 3.96
CA ALA A 87 3.06 1.12 3.33
C ALA A 87 4.56 1.43 3.21
N ALA A 88 4.94 2.21 2.21
CA ALA A 88 6.30 2.72 2.05
C ALA A 88 6.27 4.13 1.47
N GLY A 89 6.94 5.08 2.14
CA GLY A 89 6.87 6.47 1.74
C GLY A 89 7.73 7.44 2.53
N GLY A 90 7.63 8.73 2.19
CA GLY A 90 8.35 9.79 2.89
C GLY A 90 7.71 10.16 4.24
N ALA A 91 6.39 10.31 4.24
CA ALA A 91 5.59 10.53 5.45
C ALA A 91 4.36 9.62 5.43
N ILE A 92 4.11 8.93 6.54
CA ILE A 92 3.00 8.00 6.69
C ILE A 92 2.28 8.32 8.01
N VAL A 93 0.98 8.58 7.94
CA VAL A 93 0.11 8.89 9.07
C VAL A 93 -1.05 7.91 9.08
N VAL A 94 -1.25 7.20 10.20
CA VAL A 94 -2.35 6.25 10.39
C VAL A 94 -3.15 6.70 11.60
N ASN A 95 -4.33 7.26 11.33
CA ASN A 95 -5.28 7.78 12.31
C ASN A 95 -6.46 6.82 12.53
N GLY A 96 -6.86 6.12 11.47
CA GLY A 96 -7.98 5.18 11.48
C GLY A 96 -7.65 3.85 12.18
N PRO A 97 -8.67 3.10 12.61
CA PRO A 97 -8.46 1.79 13.21
C PRO A 97 -7.94 0.78 12.17
N VAL A 98 -7.01 -0.05 12.59
CA VAL A 98 -6.46 -1.17 11.80
C VAL A 98 -6.63 -2.44 12.62
N ALA A 99 -7.33 -3.43 12.06
CA ALA A 99 -7.56 -4.69 12.76
C ALA A 99 -6.35 -5.63 12.72
N GLY A 100 -5.53 -5.54 11.67
CA GLY A 100 -4.30 -6.31 11.49
C GLY A 100 -3.01 -5.56 11.87
N ASP A 101 -1.92 -5.94 11.24
CA ASP A 101 -0.59 -5.35 11.42
C ASP A 101 -0.40 -4.08 10.58
N VAL A 102 0.43 -3.15 11.08
CA VAL A 102 0.93 -2.01 10.29
C VAL A 102 2.43 -2.16 10.07
N ARG A 103 2.85 -2.19 8.80
CA ARG A 103 4.23 -2.33 8.36
C ARG A 103 4.59 -1.13 7.47
N ILE A 104 5.57 -0.34 7.90
CA ILE A 104 5.99 0.93 7.29
C ILE A 104 7.51 1.04 7.14
#